data_AF-A0A1A3GY42-F1
#
_entry.id   AF-A0A1A3GY42-F1
#
_cell.length_a   1.000
_cell.length_b   1.000
_cell.length_c   1.000
_cell.angle_alpha   90.00
_cell.angle_beta   90.00
_cell.angle_gamma   90.00
#
_symmetry.space_group_name_H-M   'P 1'
#
loop_
_entity.id
_entity.type
_entity.pdbx_description
1 polymer ?
#
loop_
_entity_poly.entity_id
_entity_poly.type
_entity_poly.pdbx_seq_one_letter_code
_entity_poly.pdbx_strand_id
1 'polypeptide(L)'
;MSYHVVHLGALDRLNGPATYPFPTSTAALRFAQAAKRLASVHAYANLDGSVTRGVDRSVLVAYPDGTAVEIELPDALGDLTDLEEV
;
A
#
# COMPACT_ATOMS: atom_id res chain seq x y z
N MET A 1 12.08 -17.42 11.49
CA MET A 1 10.73 -16.87 11.26
C MET A 1 10.73 -16.23 9.90
N SER A 2 9.84 -16.67 9.02
CA SER A 2 9.70 -16.09 7.68
C SER A 2 8.68 -14.97 7.73
N TYR A 3 8.98 -13.82 7.13
CA TYR A 3 8.13 -12.63 7.18
C TYR A 3 7.52 -12.35 5.81
N HIS A 4 6.33 -11.77 5.83
CA HIS A 4 5.71 -11.10 4.68
C HIS A 4 6.18 -9.66 4.68
N VAL A 5 6.59 -9.14 3.54
CA VAL A 5 7.18 -7.80 3.46
C VAL A 5 6.32 -6.92 2.56
N VAL A 6 5.80 -5.83 3.11
CA VAL A 6 5.10 -4.82 2.32
C VAL A 6 6.10 -3.76 1.90
N HIS A 7 6.28 -3.60 0.59
CA HIS A 7 7.03 -2.52 -0.01
C HIS A 7 6.07 -1.43 -0.46
N LEU A 8 6.34 -0.21 -0.04
CA LEU A 8 5.60 0.95 -0.47
C LEU A 8 6.48 1.84 -1.33
N GLY A 9 5.97 2.23 -2.49
CA GLY A 9 6.52 3.32 -3.27
C GLY A 9 6.40 4.66 -2.54
N ALA A 10 7.09 5.67 -3.09
CA ALA A 10 7.01 7.04 -2.62
C ALA A 10 5.56 7.54 -2.66
N LEU A 11 5.15 8.20 -1.59
CA LEU A 11 3.84 8.84 -1.48
C LEU A 11 3.91 10.28 -1.98
N ASP A 12 4.96 11.01 -1.60
CA ASP A 12 5.22 12.37 -2.07
C ASP A 12 6.71 12.73 -1.87
N ARG A 13 7.08 13.99 -2.10
CA ARG A 13 8.45 14.49 -1.99
C ARG A 13 9.05 14.44 -0.57
N LEU A 14 8.22 14.39 0.47
CA LEU A 14 8.62 14.29 1.88
C LEU A 14 8.50 12.85 2.38
N ASN A 15 7.57 12.09 1.81
CA ASN A 15 7.25 10.73 2.19
C ASN A 15 7.72 9.74 1.11
N GLY A 16 9.00 9.39 1.19
CA GLY A 16 9.66 8.46 0.27
C GLY A 16 9.20 6.99 0.41
N PRO A 17 9.86 6.06 -0.30
CA PRO A 17 9.54 4.65 -0.22
C PRO A 17 9.85 4.07 1.17
N ALA A 18 9.10 3.04 1.56
CA ALA A 18 9.23 2.41 2.88
C ALA A 18 8.96 0.90 2.79
N THR A 19 9.41 0.15 3.80
CA THR A 19 9.25 -1.31 3.85
C THR A 19 8.87 -1.77 5.26
N TYR A 20 7.88 -2.64 5.36
CA TYR A 20 7.30 -3.08 6.63
C TYR A 20 7.17 -4.61 6.68
N PRO A 21 7.82 -5.28 7.65
CA PRO A 21 7.67 -6.73 7.84
C PRO A 21 6.42 -7.05 8.67
N PHE A 22 5.74 -8.15 8.31
CA PHE A 22 4.55 -8.66 9.00
C PHE A 22 4.68 -10.16 9.27
N PRO A 23 4.18 -10.63 10.43
CA PRO A 23 4.25 -12.04 10.80
C PRO A 23 3.27 -12.92 10.01
N THR A 24 2.21 -12.35 9.44
CA THR A 24 1.17 -13.07 8.68
C THR A 24 0.87 -12.37 7.35
N SER A 25 0.43 -13.15 6.36
CA SER A 25 0.01 -12.65 5.04
C SER A 25 -1.20 -11.73 5.17
N THR A 26 -2.17 -12.08 6.01
CA THR A 26 -3.39 -11.29 6.24
C THR A 26 -3.06 -9.90 6.78
N ALA A 27 -2.13 -9.78 7.74
CA ALA A 27 -1.72 -8.48 8.26
C ALA A 27 -1.01 -7.64 7.20
N ALA A 28 -0.13 -8.27 6.40
CA ALA A 28 0.55 -7.60 5.29
C ALA A 28 -0.44 -7.08 4.25
N LEU A 29 -1.40 -7.91 3.82
CA LEU A 29 -2.41 -7.55 2.82
C LEU A 29 -3.32 -6.41 3.30
N ARG A 30 -3.84 -6.49 4.54
CA ARG A 30 -4.69 -5.43 5.10
C ARG A 30 -3.96 -4.10 5.19
N PHE A 31 -2.71 -4.12 5.66
CA PHE A 31 -1.88 -2.91 5.70
C PHE A 31 -1.63 -2.36 4.29
N ALA A 32 -1.31 -3.22 3.33
CA ALA A 32 -1.03 -2.84 1.96
C ALA A 32 -2.26 -2.20 1.28
N GLN A 33 -3.45 -2.80 1.43
CA GLN A 33 -4.72 -2.25 0.94
C GLN A 33 -5.05 -0.90 1.60
N ALA A 34 -4.89 -0.80 2.91
CA ALA A 34 -5.11 0.46 3.63
C ALA A 34 -4.13 1.55 3.16
N ALA A 35 -2.86 1.21 2.96
CA ALA A 35 -1.85 2.13 2.46
C ALA A 35 -2.14 2.62 1.03
N LYS A 36 -2.62 1.73 0.14
CA LYS A 36 -3.07 2.07 -1.22
C LYS A 36 -4.26 3.02 -1.19
N ARG A 37 -5.27 2.73 -0.36
CA ARG A 37 -6.47 3.58 -0.19
C ARG A 37 -6.13 4.95 0.41
N LEU A 38 -5.26 5.01 1.42
CA LEU A 38 -4.84 6.28 2.00
C LEU A 38 -4.11 7.15 0.97
N ALA A 39 -3.32 6.54 0.11
CA ALA A 39 -2.63 7.24 -0.96
C ALA A 39 -3.60 7.83 -1.99
N SER A 40 -4.66 7.10 -2.37
CA SER A 40 -5.64 7.59 -3.35
C SER A 40 -6.43 8.81 -2.88
N VAL A 41 -6.48 9.07 -1.57
CA VAL A 41 -7.10 10.28 -0.99
C VAL A 41 -6.07 11.27 -0.44
N HIS A 42 -4.77 10.97 -0.57
CA HIS A 42 -3.70 11.83 -0.08
C HIS A 42 -3.67 13.15 -0.83
N ALA A 43 -3.39 14.24 -0.11
CA ALA A 43 -3.26 15.56 -0.69
C ALA A 43 -2.03 16.26 -0.12
N TYR A 44 -1.23 16.89 -0.98
CA TYR A 44 -0.03 17.60 -0.56
C TYR A 44 0.21 18.85 -1.41
N ALA A 45 0.87 19.83 -0.79
CA ALA A 45 1.28 21.06 -1.46
C ALA A 45 2.61 20.86 -2.20
N ASN A 46 2.60 21.21 -3.48
CA ASN A 46 3.78 21.31 -4.32
C ASN A 46 4.59 22.58 -3.97
N LEU A 47 5.84 22.63 -4.43
CA LEU A 47 6.73 23.75 -4.19
C LEU A 47 6.28 25.05 -4.88
N ASP A 48 5.48 24.92 -5.94
CA ASP A 48 4.88 26.05 -6.67
C ASP A 48 3.57 26.56 -6.03
N GLY A 49 3.15 25.98 -4.89
CA GLY A 49 1.92 26.33 -4.19
C GLY A 49 0.65 25.64 -4.73
N SER A 50 0.75 24.84 -5.79
CA SER A 50 -0.36 23.99 -6.25
C SER A 50 -0.60 22.82 -5.29
N VAL A 51 -1.80 22.23 -5.33
CA VAL A 51 -2.16 21.07 -4.51
C VAL A 51 -2.37 19.86 -5.41
N THR A 52 -1.59 18.80 -5.18
CA THR A 52 -1.85 17.47 -5.77
C THR A 52 -2.81 16.71 -4.87
N ARG A 53 -3.76 15.99 -5.48
CA ARG A 53 -4.72 15.12 -4.79
C ARG A 53 -4.76 13.76 -5.45
N GLY A 54 -4.77 12.72 -4.64
CA GLY A 54 -4.73 11.33 -5.06
C GLY A 54 -3.36 10.94 -5.59
N VAL A 55 -2.77 9.94 -4.95
CA VAL A 55 -1.52 9.32 -5.38
C VAL A 55 -1.77 7.85 -5.58
N ASP A 56 -1.60 7.39 -6.82
CA ASP A 56 -1.55 5.97 -7.09
C ASP A 56 -0.15 5.44 -6.77
N ARG A 57 0.14 5.28 -5.48
CA ARG A 57 1.43 4.77 -5.03
C ARG A 57 1.54 3.28 -5.36
N SER A 58 2.70 2.81 -5.82
CA SER A 58 2.96 1.37 -5.92
C SER A 58 2.98 0.75 -4.52
N VAL A 59 2.35 -0.40 -4.37
CA VAL A 59 2.28 -1.17 -3.12
C VAL A 59 2.42 -2.65 -3.48
N LEU A 60 3.44 -3.31 -2.95
CA LEU A 60 3.76 -4.71 -3.23
C LEU A 60 3.83 -5.51 -1.93
N VAL A 61 3.22 -6.68 -1.89
CA VAL A 61 3.38 -7.65 -0.79
C VAL A 61 4.24 -8.80 -1.27
N ALA A 62 5.45 -8.93 -0.72
CA ALA A 62 6.36 -10.04 -0.97
C ALA A 62 6.15 -11.15 0.08
N TYR A 63 6.00 -12.39 -0.39
CA TYR A 63 5.79 -13.57 0.43
C TYR A 63 7.11 -14.31 0.69
N PRO A 64 7.21 -15.08 1.78
CA PRO A 64 8.38 -15.90 2.08
C PRO A 64 8.85 -16.87 0.99
N ASP A 65 7.94 -17.31 0.13
CA ASP A 65 8.22 -18.25 -0.97
C ASP A 65 8.85 -17.56 -2.20
N GLY A 66 9.08 -16.25 -2.13
CA GLY A 66 9.64 -15.45 -3.22
C GLY A 66 8.61 -14.91 -4.20
N THR A 67 7.33 -15.24 -4.03
CA THR A 67 6.24 -14.64 -4.81
C THR A 67 5.90 -13.25 -4.30
N ALA A 68 5.26 -12.43 -5.13
CA ALA A 68 4.79 -11.11 -4.74
C ALA A 68 3.49 -10.74 -5.44
N VAL A 69 2.66 -9.94 -4.76
CA VAL A 69 1.39 -9.44 -5.28
C VAL A 69 1.41 -7.92 -5.23
N GLU A 70 1.13 -7.28 -6.37
CA GLU A 70 0.90 -5.83 -6.43
C GLU A 70 -0.54 -5.52 -6.04
N ILE A 71 -0.72 -4.50 -5.21
CA ILE A 71 -2.02 -4.06 -4.75
C ILE A 71 -2.51 -2.95 -5.67
N GLU A 72 -3.55 -3.28 -6.42
CA GLU A 72 -4.30 -2.34 -7.24
C GLU A 72 -5.32 -1.58 -6.40
N LEU A 73 -5.64 -0.35 -6.82
CA LEU A 73 -6.73 0.39 -6.22
C LEU A 73 -8.06 -0.21 -6.72
N PRO A 74 -8.96 -0.69 -5.84
CA PRO A 74 -10.24 -1.21 -6.30
C PRO A 74 -11.09 -0.08 -6.93
N ASP A 75 -11.70 -0.35 -8.08
CA ASP A 75 -12.55 0.59 -8.83
C ASP A 75 -13.77 1.07 -8.01
N ALA A 76 -14.15 0.31 -6.97
CA ALA A 76 -15.15 0.69 -6.00
C ALA A 76 -14.50 0.91 -4.63
N LEU A 77 -14.89 2.00 -3.94
CA LEU A 77 -14.66 2.25 -2.52
C LEU A 77 -15.44 1.25 -1.63
N GLY A 78 -15.44 -0.04 -1.98
CA GLY A 78 -16.02 -1.12 -1.19
C GLY A 78 -15.16 -1.43 0.03
N ASP A 79 -15.81 -1.85 1.11
CA ASP A 79 -15.17 -2.21 2.38
C ASP A 79 -14.02 -3.19 2.15
N LEU A 80 -12.98 -3.08 2.98
CA LEU A 80 -11.86 -4.02 2.99
C LEU A 80 -12.44 -5.43 3.08
N THR A 81 -12.54 -6.14 1.95
CA THR A 81 -13.06 -7.50 1.93
C THR A 81 -12.13 -8.32 2.80
N ASP A 82 -12.66 -8.82 3.92
CA ASP A 82 -12.05 -9.89 4.69
C ASP A 82 -11.85 -11.06 3.72
N LEU A 83 -10.62 -11.19 3.23
CA LEU A 83 -10.23 -12.36 2.45
C LEU A 83 -10.27 -13.54 3.43
N GLU A 84 -11.32 -14.36 3.34
CA GLU A 84 -11.39 -15.65 4.02
C GLU A 84 -10.19 -16.50 3.57
N GLU A 85 -9.42 -17.00 4.55
CA GLU A 85 -8.43 -18.06 4.34
C GLU A 85 -9.14 -19.31 3.80
N VAL A 86 -8.72 -19.78 2.62
CA VAL A 86 -9.11 -21.09 2.04
C VAL A 86 -8.06 -22.13 2.40
#